data_AF-A0A374UPR0-F1
#
_entry.id   AF-A0A374UPR0-F1
#
_cell.length_a   1.000
_cell.length_b   1.000
_cell.length_c   1.000
_cell.angle_alpha   90.00
_cell.angle_beta   90.00
_cell.angle_gamma   90.00
#
_symmetry.space_group_name_H-M   'P 1'
#
loop_
_entity.id
_entity.type
_entity.pdbx_description
1 polymer ?
#
loop_
_entity_poly.entity_id
_entity_poly.type
_entity_poly.pdbx_seq_one_letter_code
_entity_poly.pdbx_strand_id
1 'polypeptide(L)'
;MVLTGEVESAAKPTLRYQFIMPDESIVETIGAKDEVNGVELASFTEDGSTTFTVKPVLNNPSTPKGVKYSGTMTYAVSLTDAE
;
A
#
# COMPACT_ATOMS: atom_id res chain seq x y z
N MET A 1 -3.07 -5.13 -1.40
CA MET A 1 -1.94 -4.57 -0.68
C MET A 1 -2.18 -5.04 0.71
N VAL A 2 -1.59 -6.20 0.98
CA VAL A 2 -1.87 -6.98 2.17
C VAL A 2 -0.57 -7.13 2.93
N LEU A 3 -0.62 -6.78 4.21
CA LEU A 3 0.43 -7.08 5.16
C LEU A 3 0.12 -8.42 5.80
N THR A 4 1.15 -9.20 6.05
CA THR A 4 1.05 -10.50 6.72
C THR A 4 1.49 -10.33 8.18
N GLY A 5 0.70 -10.87 9.11
CA GLY A 5 1.02 -10.86 10.53
C GLY A 5 2.14 -11.84 10.87
N GLU A 6 3.09 -11.39 11.67
CA GLU A 6 4.18 -12.19 12.22
C GLU A 6 3.69 -12.89 13.50
N VAL A 7 3.21 -14.14 13.35
CA VAL A 7 2.73 -15.00 14.45
C VAL A 7 3.25 -16.43 14.28
N GLU A 8 3.40 -17.15 15.39
CA GLU A 8 3.71 -18.60 15.41
C GLU A 8 2.44 -19.43 15.15
N SER A 9 1.81 -19.23 13.99
CA SER A 9 0.65 -20.00 13.54
C SER A 9 0.82 -20.35 12.06
N ALA A 10 0.33 -21.52 11.67
CA ALA A 10 0.28 -21.92 10.27
C ALA A 10 -0.62 -20.99 9.44
N ALA A 11 -1.71 -20.50 10.04
CA ALA A 11 -2.58 -19.49 9.44
C ALA A 11 -2.14 -18.10 9.92
N LYS A 12 -1.47 -17.34 9.04
CA LYS A 12 -1.05 -15.97 9.32
C LYS A 12 -2.21 -15.01 9.06
N PRO A 13 -2.55 -14.11 10.00
CA PRO A 13 -3.57 -13.10 9.75
C PRO A 13 -3.08 -12.10 8.70
N THR A 14 -4.02 -11.49 7.99
CA THR A 14 -3.74 -10.49 6.97
C THR A 14 -4.37 -9.15 7.34
N LEU A 15 -3.72 -8.05 6.96
CA LEU A 15 -4.21 -6.70 7.15
C LEU A 15 -4.11 -5.93 5.83
N ARG A 16 -5.24 -5.39 5.35
CA ARG A 16 -5.26 -4.48 4.21
C ARG A 16 -4.80 -3.09 4.60
N TYR A 17 -4.21 -2.38 3.65
CA TYR A 17 -3.91 -0.97 3.77
C TYR A 17 -4.25 -0.22 2.48
N GLN A 18 -4.47 1.08 2.66
CA GLN A 18 -4.75 2.07 1.62
C GLN A 18 -3.58 3.05 1.55
N PHE A 19 -3.22 3.49 0.35
CA PHE A 19 -2.52 4.76 0.19
C PHE A 19 -3.52 5.85 -0.09
N ILE A 20 -3.40 6.95 0.65
CA ILE A 20 -4.14 8.18 0.41
C ILE A 20 -3.15 9.14 -0.23
N MET A 21 -3.39 9.43 -1.49
CA MET A 21 -2.57 10.30 -2.32
C MET A 21 -2.76 11.78 -1.92
N PRO A 22 -1.88 12.70 -2.37
CA PRO A 22 -2.02 14.13 -2.07
C PRO A 22 -3.35 14.76 -2.52
N ASP A 23 -3.95 14.22 -3.57
CA ASP A 23 -5.26 14.63 -4.11
C ASP A 23 -6.45 13.94 -3.42
N GLU A 24 -6.20 13.27 -2.28
CA GLU A 24 -7.16 12.46 -1.51
C GLU A 24 -7.66 11.20 -2.22
N SER A 25 -7.17 10.90 -3.44
CA SER A 25 -7.49 9.63 -4.10
C SER A 25 -6.95 8.45 -3.30
N ILE A 26 -7.73 7.36 -3.30
CA ILE A 26 -7.42 6.15 -2.54
C ILE A 26 -6.92 5.08 -3.49
N VAL A 27 -5.70 4.64 -3.26
CA VAL A 27 -5.11 3.47 -3.90
C VAL A 27 -5.31 2.27 -2.98
N GLU A 28 -6.24 1.40 -3.34
CA GLU A 28 -6.55 0.15 -2.63
C GLU A 28 -6.60 -1.01 -3.61
N THR A 29 -6.33 -2.22 -3.11
CA THR A 29 -6.53 -3.43 -3.90
C THR A 29 -7.96 -3.84 -4.03
N ILE A 30 -8.40 -3.92 -5.28
CA ILE A 30 -9.65 -4.56 -5.66
C ILE A 30 -9.48 -6.07 -5.45
N GLY A 31 -10.39 -6.66 -4.68
CA GLY A 31 -10.23 -7.93 -3.94
C GLY A 31 -10.00 -9.23 -4.72
N ALA A 32 -9.51 -9.18 -5.96
CA ALA A 32 -9.19 -10.37 -6.75
C ALA A 32 -7.71 -10.80 -6.69
N LYS A 33 -6.77 -9.88 -6.40
CA LYS A 33 -5.33 -10.20 -6.50
C LYS A 33 -4.44 -9.70 -5.37
N ASP A 34 -4.98 -9.02 -4.34
CA ASP A 34 -4.18 -8.42 -3.26
C ASP A 34 -2.98 -7.55 -3.73
N GLU A 35 -2.97 -7.15 -4.99
CA GLU A 35 -1.95 -6.33 -5.66
C GLU A 35 -2.55 -5.08 -6.30
N VAL A 36 -1.83 -3.96 -6.22
CA VAL A 36 -2.06 -2.76 -7.05
C VAL A 36 -0.89 -2.66 -8.01
N ASN A 37 -1.15 -2.66 -9.31
CA ASN A 37 -0.12 -2.57 -10.35
C ASN A 37 -0.40 -1.37 -11.26
N GLY A 38 0.65 -0.64 -11.65
CA GLY A 38 0.56 0.43 -12.65
C GLY A 38 -0.06 1.75 -12.15
N VAL A 39 -0.08 1.99 -10.84
CA VAL A 39 -0.50 3.27 -10.27
C VAL A 39 0.71 4.17 -10.12
N GLU A 40 0.65 5.35 -10.72
CA GLU A 40 1.65 6.40 -10.53
C GLU A 40 1.54 6.96 -9.11
N LEU A 41 2.66 6.98 -8.38
CA LEU A 41 2.72 7.53 -7.02
C LEU A 41 3.26 8.97 -6.98
N ALA A 42 4.00 9.37 -8.01
CA ALA A 42 4.55 10.71 -8.17
C ALA A 42 5.03 10.94 -9.60
N SER A 43 5.01 12.20 -10.02
CA SER A 43 5.66 12.71 -11.22
C SER A 43 6.28 14.07 -10.90
N PHE A 44 7.47 14.32 -11.45
CA PHE A 44 8.20 15.56 -11.24
C PHE A 44 8.90 15.99 -12.53
N THR A 45 8.90 17.28 -12.82
CA THR A 45 9.68 17.87 -13.93
C THR A 45 11.04 18.41 -13.46
N GLU A 46 11.22 18.53 -12.14
CA GLU A 46 12.42 19.04 -11.47
C GLU A 46 12.62 18.26 -10.15
N ASP A 47 13.64 18.62 -9.35
CA ASP A 47 13.84 18.03 -8.03
C ASP A 47 12.59 18.21 -7.14
N GLY A 48 12.08 17.11 -6.60
CA GLY A 48 10.82 17.13 -5.87
C GLY A 48 10.69 16.01 -4.84
N SER A 49 9.69 16.18 -3.97
CA SER A 49 9.30 15.17 -2.99
C SER A 49 7.78 15.07 -2.97
N THR A 50 7.27 13.85 -2.86
CA THR A 50 5.86 13.58 -2.57
C THR A 50 5.74 12.90 -1.21
N THR A 51 4.58 13.00 -0.60
CA THR A 51 4.24 12.22 0.60
C THR A 51 2.81 11.73 0.45
N PHE A 52 2.60 10.47 0.77
CA PHE A 52 1.28 9.84 0.82
C PHE A 52 1.07 9.25 2.20
N THR A 53 -0.20 9.12 2.59
CA THR A 53 -0.55 8.52 3.88
C THR A 53 -0.85 7.04 3.69
N VAL A 54 -0.24 6.19 4.51
CA VAL A 54 -0.59 4.76 4.57
C VAL A 54 -1.59 4.54 5.70
N LYS A 55 -2.77 4.02 5.38
CA LYS A 55 -3.85 3.78 6.36
C LYS A 55 -4.24 2.31 6.41
N PRO A 56 -4.18 1.64 7.57
CA PRO A 56 -4.70 0.28 7.71
C PRO A 56 -6.23 0.27 7.63
N VAL A 57 -6.80 -0.75 6.97
CA VAL A 57 -8.24 -0.95 6.87
C VAL A 57 -8.68 -1.94 7.96
N LEU A 58 -9.23 -1.41 9.05
CA LEU A 58 -9.66 -2.16 10.23
C LEU A 58 -11.17 -2.46 10.23
N ASN A 59 -11.68 -2.99 9.12
CA ASN A 59 -13.10 -3.31 8.98
C ASN A 59 -13.47 -4.72 9.48
N ASN A 60 -12.50 -5.49 9.97
CA ASN A 60 -12.72 -6.81 10.56
C ASN A 60 -12.38 -6.80 12.07
N PRO A 61 -13.36 -6.98 12.97
CA PRO A 61 -13.11 -7.01 14.42
C PRO A 61 -12.25 -8.19 14.87
N SER A 62 -12.11 -9.23 14.02
CA SER A 62 -11.27 -10.40 14.28
C SER A 62 -9.80 -10.19 13.96
N THR A 63 -9.40 -9.04 13.39
CA THR A 63 -7.98 -8.75 13.13
C THR A 63 -7.17 -8.74 14.44
N PRO A 64 -6.19 -9.63 14.61
CA PRO A 64 -5.43 -9.73 15.86
C PRO A 64 -4.68 -8.45 16.21
N LYS A 65 -4.85 -8.01 17.45
CA LYS A 65 -4.15 -6.86 18.05
C LYS A 65 -2.79 -7.29 18.60
N GLY A 66 -1.83 -6.36 18.68
CA GLY A 66 -0.49 -6.63 19.22
C GLY A 66 0.41 -7.45 18.28
N VAL A 67 -0.06 -7.77 17.07
CA VAL A 67 0.71 -8.46 16.04
C VAL A 67 1.42 -7.43 15.17
N LYS A 68 2.70 -7.68 14.85
CA LYS A 68 3.43 -6.92 13.85
C LYS A 68 3.03 -7.42 12.47
N TYR A 69 2.59 -6.50 11.60
CA TYR A 69 2.22 -6.79 10.23
C TYR A 69 3.28 -6.21 9.29
N SER A 70 3.78 -7.02 8.36
CA SER A 70 4.82 -6.61 7.40
C SER A 70 4.45 -7.01 5.97
N GLY A 71 5.01 -6.30 5.00
CA GLY A 71 4.79 -6.51 3.58
C GLY A 71 5.82 -5.75 2.76
N THR A 72 5.83 -6.00 1.46
CA THR A 72 6.78 -5.38 0.51
C THR A 72 6.04 -4.46 -0.44
N MET A 73 6.65 -3.30 -0.73
CA MET A 73 6.23 -2.43 -1.82
C MET A 73 7.37 -2.36 -2.83
N THR A 74 7.07 -2.65 -4.09
CA THR A 74 8.01 -2.51 -5.20
C THR A 74 7.59 -1.28 -6.00
N TYR A 75 8.54 -0.40 -6.31
CA TYR A 75 8.32 0.77 -7.15
C TYR A 75 9.33 0.77 -8.30
N ALA A 76 8.95 1.39 -9.40
CA ALA A 76 9.82 1.65 -10.54
C ALA A 76 9.77 3.15 -10.85
N VAL A 77 10.84 3.67 -11.45
CA VAL A 77 10.92 5.06 -11.91
C VAL A 77 11.09 5.01 -13.43
N SER A 78 10.24 5.75 -14.14
CA SER A 78 10.34 5.94 -15.59
C SER A 78 10.70 7.38 -15.91
N LEU A 79 11.56 7.56 -16.91
CA LEU A 79 11.88 8.86 -17.50
C LEU A 79 11.04 9.02 -18.76
N THR A 80 10.37 10.17 -18.90
CA THR A 80 9.60 10.54 -20.10
C THR A 80 10.19 11.80 -20.72
N ASP A 81 10.00 12.00 -22.02
CA ASP A 81 10.35 13.26 -22.68
C ASP A 81 9.55 14.42 -22.06
N ALA A 82 10.14 15.61 -22.02
CA ALA A 82 9.43 16.83 -21.65
C ALA A 82 8.47 17.22 -22.78
N GLU A 83 7.21 17.53 -22.43
CA GLU A 83 6.21 18.04 -23.37
C GLU A 83 6.45 19.52 -23.74
#